data_AF-A0A954VQI0-F1
#
_entry.id   AF-A0A954VQI0-F1
#
_cell.length_a   1.000
_cell.length_b   1.000
_cell.length_c   1.000
_cell.angle_alpha   90.00
_cell.angle_beta   90.00
_cell.angle_gamma   90.00
#
_symmetry.space_group_name_H-M   'P 1'
#
loop_
_entity.id
_entity.type
_entity.pdbx_description
1 polymer ?
#
loop_
_entity_poly.entity_id
_entity_poly.type
_entity_poly.pdbx_seq_one_letter_code
_entity_poly.pdbx_strand_id
1 'polypeptide(L)'
;ITFINNRINGVELPSTQWETDVWDNVDVVYYVAGDITVQSGQTLTIAPGVKVKFNEDASLLVDATLRVLGTADSPVYFTSYRDDLIGGDTNNDGSSTPVTGDWGRVQFNNASNDDSLIEHLELRYSGEDYYGYGAIRLDNASPTLRNLTFVKNRINGIEIPASQWETDTWDNTDVVYYVAGDLTVRSGQTLTITAGINVKFYEDASLFVDDTLRVLGTSDHPVRFTSYRDDLVGGDTNNDGSSTPVTGDWGRIQFNSASNDESLIEYLELRYSGEDYYSYGAIRLDNASPILQHITFVKNHINGIEIPASQWETDTWDNTGIVYYISGDLTIQSGQTLTIVPDIKVKFYEDASLLVEATLQVLGTAQNPVYFTSYRDDLIGGDTNNDGSSTPVWGDWGRVQFSNTSTDDSIIEYLEVRYGGEDYYYYGAIRLDGKSLTIANSTFKNNYRGVEALANAAPTIRNSNFSGHQNFAVYNDTPATIIDARNNWWGSPSGPFHATANPSGQGESISDGVDFSNWSSVEN
;
A
#
# COMPACT_ATOMS: atom_id res chain seq x y z
N ILE A 1 9.76 4.86 -54.13
CA ILE A 1 8.86 3.86 -54.76
C ILE A 1 7.46 4.20 -54.31
N THR A 2 6.44 4.13 -55.17
CA THR A 2 5.06 4.44 -54.79
C THR A 2 4.20 3.20 -55.04
N PHE A 3 3.57 2.68 -53.99
CA PHE A 3 2.67 1.53 -54.07
C PHE A 3 1.22 2.03 -54.20
N ILE A 4 0.52 1.65 -55.27
CA ILE A 4 -0.87 2.08 -55.54
C ILE A 4 -1.62 0.89 -56.16
N ASN A 5 -2.86 0.65 -55.71
CA ASN A 5 -3.74 -0.41 -56.22
C ASN A 5 -3.14 -1.83 -56.12
N ASN A 6 -2.33 -2.08 -55.10
CA ASN A 6 -1.88 -3.43 -54.75
C ASN A 6 -2.81 -4.01 -53.68
N ARG A 7 -2.70 -5.32 -53.42
CA ARG A 7 -3.36 -5.93 -52.24
C ARG A 7 -2.85 -5.28 -50.94
N ILE A 8 -1.56 -5.01 -50.88
CA ILE A 8 -0.90 -4.27 -49.80
C ILE A 8 -0.09 -3.14 -50.44
N ASN A 9 -0.42 -1.89 -50.12
CA ASN A 9 0.31 -0.70 -50.57
C ASN A 9 1.50 -0.40 -49.64
N GLY A 10 2.43 -1.35 -49.54
CA GLY A 10 3.59 -1.25 -48.65
C GLY A 10 4.60 -2.38 -48.87
N VAL A 11 5.65 -2.37 -48.04
CA VAL A 11 6.64 -3.45 -47.97
C VAL A 11 6.13 -4.48 -46.97
N GLU A 12 5.69 -5.63 -47.46
CA GLU A 12 5.20 -6.73 -46.61
C GLU A 12 6.36 -7.43 -45.90
N LEU A 13 6.24 -7.52 -44.58
CA LEU A 13 7.13 -8.19 -43.66
C LEU A 13 6.40 -9.46 -43.16
N PRO A 14 6.79 -10.66 -43.63
CA PRO A 14 6.14 -11.90 -43.22
C PRO A 14 6.42 -12.20 -41.74
N SER A 15 5.58 -13.06 -41.14
CA SER A 15 5.85 -13.59 -39.80
C SER A 15 7.13 -14.42 -39.83
N THR A 16 8.20 -13.86 -39.28
CA THR A 16 9.53 -14.46 -39.28
C THR A 16 10.31 -13.99 -38.07
N GLN A 17 11.43 -14.67 -37.86
CA GLN A 17 12.48 -14.20 -37.00
C GLN A 17 13.33 -13.16 -37.77
N TRP A 18 13.67 -12.05 -37.12
CA TRP A 18 14.40 -10.94 -37.72
C TRP A 18 15.83 -10.86 -37.21
N GLU A 19 16.76 -10.82 -38.16
CA GLU A 19 18.18 -10.54 -37.93
C GLU A 19 18.42 -9.03 -37.79
N THR A 20 19.68 -8.64 -37.56
CA THR A 20 20.07 -7.23 -37.50
C THR A 20 19.69 -6.52 -38.80
N ASP A 21 18.84 -5.50 -38.67
CA ASP A 21 18.36 -4.73 -39.82
C ASP A 21 18.05 -3.27 -39.43
N VAL A 22 17.95 -2.42 -40.45
CA VAL A 22 17.62 -1.00 -40.33
C VAL A 22 16.46 -0.67 -41.25
N TRP A 23 15.34 -0.25 -40.67
CA TRP A 23 14.20 0.32 -41.40
C TRP A 23 14.36 1.83 -41.45
N ASP A 24 14.73 2.36 -42.62
CA ASP A 24 15.05 3.78 -42.80
C ASP A 24 14.30 4.45 -43.97
N ASN A 25 13.50 3.70 -44.72
CA ASN A 25 12.78 4.24 -45.87
C ASN A 25 11.44 4.86 -45.44
N VAL A 26 11.45 6.17 -45.22
CA VAL A 26 10.28 6.95 -44.76
C VAL A 26 9.18 7.13 -45.82
N ASP A 27 9.50 6.86 -47.09
CA ASP A 27 8.58 6.99 -48.22
C ASP A 27 7.66 5.77 -48.39
N VAL A 28 7.92 4.69 -47.63
CA VAL A 28 7.13 3.46 -47.67
C VAL A 28 6.48 3.16 -46.32
N VAL A 29 5.44 2.35 -46.35
CA VAL A 29 4.86 1.71 -45.16
C VAL A 29 5.46 0.32 -45.03
N TYR A 30 6.00 -0.01 -43.86
CA TYR A 30 6.38 -1.38 -43.50
C TYR A 30 5.14 -2.08 -42.95
N TYR A 31 4.63 -3.08 -43.66
CA TYR A 31 3.42 -3.82 -43.28
C TYR A 31 3.79 -5.17 -42.64
N VAL A 32 3.52 -5.33 -41.36
CA VAL A 32 3.79 -6.54 -40.58
C VAL A 32 2.61 -7.50 -40.71
N ALA A 33 2.78 -8.58 -41.47
CA ALA A 33 1.69 -9.51 -41.83
C ALA A 33 1.29 -10.47 -40.70
N GLY A 34 2.16 -10.66 -39.72
CA GLY A 34 1.99 -11.49 -38.52
C GLY A 34 3.16 -11.24 -37.57
N ASP A 35 3.23 -11.98 -36.46
CA ASP A 35 4.25 -11.75 -35.44
C ASP A 35 5.67 -11.76 -36.00
N ILE A 36 6.44 -10.74 -35.61
CA ILE A 36 7.87 -10.63 -35.89
C ILE A 36 8.65 -10.66 -34.58
N THR A 37 9.80 -11.33 -34.58
CA THR A 37 10.66 -11.42 -33.39
C THR A 37 12.05 -10.88 -33.69
N VAL A 38 12.52 -9.89 -32.92
CA VAL A 38 13.94 -9.49 -32.92
C VAL A 38 14.72 -10.53 -32.14
N GLN A 39 15.50 -11.35 -32.84
CA GLN A 39 16.16 -12.51 -32.22
C GLN A 39 17.28 -12.13 -31.26
N SER A 40 17.56 -13.01 -30.30
CA SER A 40 18.72 -12.93 -29.40
C SER A 40 20.01 -12.54 -30.14
N GLY A 41 20.73 -11.55 -29.61
CA GLY A 41 21.97 -11.02 -30.17
C GLY A 41 21.82 -10.13 -31.41
N GLN A 42 20.60 -9.86 -31.87
CA GLN A 42 20.33 -8.98 -33.02
C GLN A 42 19.89 -7.59 -32.57
N THR A 43 19.92 -6.64 -33.51
CA THR A 43 19.38 -5.29 -33.31
C THR A 43 18.49 -4.88 -34.46
N LEU A 44 17.23 -4.56 -34.18
CA LEU A 44 16.35 -3.90 -35.14
C LEU A 44 16.36 -2.39 -34.87
N THR A 45 16.75 -1.60 -35.86
CA THR A 45 16.73 -0.13 -35.78
C THR A 45 15.67 0.44 -36.71
N ILE A 46 14.79 1.29 -36.17
CA ILE A 46 13.73 1.98 -36.91
C ILE A 46 14.03 3.48 -36.87
N ALA A 47 14.32 4.06 -38.03
CA ALA A 47 14.75 5.44 -38.19
C ALA A 47 13.58 6.44 -38.02
N PRO A 48 13.87 7.73 -37.78
CA PRO A 48 12.83 8.75 -37.63
C PRO A 48 11.89 8.83 -38.84
N GLY A 49 10.59 9.05 -38.60
CA GLY A 49 9.57 9.23 -39.64
C GLY A 49 9.06 7.94 -40.31
N VAL A 50 9.58 6.78 -39.92
CA VAL A 50 9.12 5.48 -40.43
C VAL A 50 7.70 5.17 -39.95
N LYS A 51 6.89 4.58 -40.84
CA LYS A 51 5.54 4.09 -40.51
C LYS A 51 5.52 2.56 -40.59
N VAL A 52 5.16 1.93 -39.48
CA VAL A 52 4.97 0.49 -39.37
C VAL A 52 3.50 0.21 -39.10
N LYS A 53 2.91 -0.66 -39.92
CA LYS A 53 1.51 -1.04 -39.83
C LYS A 53 1.37 -2.53 -39.60
N PHE A 54 0.63 -2.91 -38.57
CA PHE A 54 0.45 -4.29 -38.15
C PHE A 54 -0.87 -4.85 -38.67
N ASN A 55 -0.85 -6.07 -39.20
CA ASN A 55 -2.05 -6.85 -39.49
C ASN A 55 -2.79 -7.21 -38.18
N GLU A 56 -4.02 -7.70 -38.30
CA GLU A 56 -4.82 -8.20 -37.19
C GLU A 56 -4.01 -9.18 -36.33
N ASP A 57 -4.04 -8.94 -35.01
CA ASP A 57 -3.32 -9.66 -33.95
C ASP A 57 -1.78 -9.71 -34.03
N ALA A 58 -1.17 -9.16 -35.09
CA ALA A 58 0.28 -9.20 -35.26
C ALA A 58 0.99 -8.39 -34.18
N SER A 59 2.09 -8.93 -33.65
CA SER A 59 2.91 -8.32 -32.60
C SER A 59 4.38 -8.14 -33.02
N LEU A 60 5.07 -7.21 -32.35
CA LEU A 60 6.52 -7.09 -32.37
C LEU A 60 7.08 -7.65 -31.06
N LEU A 61 7.73 -8.80 -31.13
CA LEU A 61 8.36 -9.47 -30.00
C LEU A 61 9.87 -9.17 -30.00
N VAL A 62 10.44 -8.92 -28.83
CA VAL A 62 11.85 -8.53 -28.69
C VAL A 62 12.54 -9.50 -27.73
N ASP A 63 13.46 -10.31 -28.26
CA ASP A 63 14.38 -11.18 -27.51
C ASP A 63 15.82 -10.63 -27.51
N ALA A 64 16.02 -9.39 -27.98
CA ALA A 64 17.31 -8.70 -28.01
C ALA A 64 17.14 -7.17 -27.96
N THR A 65 17.74 -6.42 -28.89
CA THR A 65 17.75 -4.94 -28.87
C THR A 65 16.79 -4.35 -29.90
N LEU A 66 15.84 -3.53 -29.45
CA LEU A 66 15.00 -2.70 -30.32
C LEU A 66 15.40 -1.23 -30.17
N ARG A 67 15.66 -0.54 -31.29
CA ARG A 67 15.95 0.89 -31.32
C ARG A 67 14.93 1.60 -32.19
N VAL A 68 14.00 2.34 -31.59
CA VAL A 68 13.06 3.21 -32.29
C VAL A 68 13.49 4.64 -32.06
N LEU A 69 14.01 5.28 -33.12
CA LEU A 69 14.75 6.53 -33.01
C LEU A 69 13.96 7.69 -33.61
N GLY A 70 12.71 7.88 -33.20
CA GLY A 70 11.90 9.02 -33.63
C GLY A 70 12.47 10.36 -33.15
N THR A 71 11.97 11.46 -33.71
CA THR A 71 12.20 12.80 -33.19
C THR A 71 10.88 13.55 -33.05
N ALA A 72 10.86 14.66 -32.31
CA ALA A 72 9.66 15.50 -32.20
C ALA A 72 9.12 15.97 -33.57
N ASP A 73 10.01 16.24 -34.53
CA ASP A 73 9.63 16.67 -35.89
C ASP A 73 9.27 15.50 -36.82
N SER A 74 9.82 14.31 -36.54
CA SER A 74 9.65 13.10 -37.35
C SER A 74 9.45 11.88 -36.43
N PRO A 75 8.28 11.77 -35.78
CA PRO A 75 7.97 10.62 -34.93
C PRO A 75 7.91 9.34 -35.76
N VAL A 76 8.16 8.21 -35.10
CA VAL A 76 7.86 6.88 -35.66
C VAL A 76 6.42 6.53 -35.32
N TYR A 77 5.72 5.83 -36.22
CA TYR A 77 4.35 5.40 -36.00
C TYR A 77 4.22 3.89 -36.05
N PHE A 78 3.68 3.30 -34.98
CA PHE A 78 3.18 1.92 -34.97
C PHE A 78 1.66 1.96 -34.87
N THR A 79 0.97 1.41 -35.86
CA THR A 79 -0.50 1.47 -35.94
C THR A 79 -1.08 0.27 -36.67
N SER A 80 -2.40 0.17 -36.72
CA SER A 80 -3.12 -0.83 -37.51
C SER A 80 -2.92 -0.63 -39.02
N TYR A 81 -2.94 -1.73 -39.76
CA TYR A 81 -3.04 -1.75 -41.23
C TYR A 81 -4.27 -1.00 -41.78
N ARG A 82 -5.32 -0.81 -40.98
CA ARG A 82 -6.55 -0.05 -41.28
C ARG A 82 -6.43 1.46 -40.97
N ASP A 83 -5.28 1.96 -40.52
CA ASP A 83 -5.12 3.38 -40.15
C ASP A 83 -4.76 4.27 -41.34
N ASP A 84 -5.74 4.72 -42.10
CA ASP A 84 -5.50 5.55 -43.28
C ASP A 84 -4.90 6.93 -42.98
N LEU A 85 -5.02 7.41 -41.73
CA LEU A 85 -4.45 8.71 -41.33
C LEU A 85 -2.93 8.70 -41.38
N ILE A 86 -2.31 7.54 -41.17
CA ILE A 86 -0.86 7.37 -41.13
C ILE A 86 -0.44 6.56 -42.34
N GLY A 87 0.36 7.11 -43.26
CA GLY A 87 0.88 6.34 -44.40
C GLY A 87 -0.14 5.93 -45.48
N GLY A 88 -1.42 6.32 -45.37
CA GLY A 88 -2.46 6.09 -46.36
C GLY A 88 -3.05 4.67 -46.37
N ASP A 89 -3.97 4.45 -47.31
CA ASP A 89 -4.73 3.19 -47.50
C ASP A 89 -3.81 2.01 -47.86
N THR A 90 -3.41 1.27 -46.83
CA THR A 90 -2.39 0.21 -46.93
C THR A 90 -2.98 -1.12 -47.38
N ASN A 91 -4.23 -1.42 -47.04
CA ASN A 91 -4.95 -2.63 -47.44
C ASN A 91 -5.82 -2.46 -48.69
N ASN A 92 -5.84 -1.26 -49.26
CA ASN A 92 -6.55 -0.92 -50.48
C ASN A 92 -8.05 -1.23 -50.39
N ASP A 93 -8.64 -0.98 -49.22
CA ASP A 93 -10.06 -1.23 -48.92
C ASP A 93 -10.95 0.03 -49.03
N GLY A 94 -10.35 1.18 -49.36
CA GLY A 94 -11.02 2.47 -49.37
C GLY A 94 -10.70 3.24 -48.10
N SER A 95 -11.69 3.96 -47.56
CA SER A 95 -11.52 4.65 -46.28
C SER A 95 -11.88 3.71 -45.14
N SER A 96 -10.91 3.41 -44.29
CA SER A 96 -11.07 2.61 -43.08
C SER A 96 -10.67 3.38 -41.82
N THR A 97 -11.15 2.93 -40.67
CA THR A 97 -10.82 3.50 -39.37
C THR A 97 -10.55 2.33 -38.41
N PRO A 98 -9.38 2.28 -37.77
CA PRO A 98 -9.07 1.21 -36.84
C PRO A 98 -9.98 1.22 -35.62
N VAL A 99 -10.10 0.05 -35.00
CA VAL A 99 -10.68 -0.11 -33.67
C VAL A 99 -9.57 -0.31 -32.64
N THR A 100 -9.87 -0.13 -31.35
CA THR A 100 -8.93 -0.50 -30.29
C THR A 100 -8.71 -2.02 -30.31
N GLY A 101 -7.46 -2.47 -30.09
CA GLY A 101 -7.13 -3.91 -30.08
C GLY A 101 -6.95 -4.55 -31.47
N ASP A 102 -6.95 -3.73 -32.54
CA ASP A 102 -6.91 -4.19 -33.94
C ASP A 102 -5.56 -4.83 -34.34
N TRP A 103 -4.54 -4.70 -33.51
CA TRP A 103 -3.30 -5.48 -33.58
C TRP A 103 -2.80 -5.81 -32.17
N GLY A 104 -1.76 -6.64 -32.10
CA GLY A 104 -1.22 -7.19 -30.87
C GLY A 104 -0.53 -6.14 -29.98
N ARG A 105 0.79 -6.18 -29.89
CA ARG A 105 1.57 -5.32 -28.99
C ARG A 105 3.04 -5.23 -29.39
N VAL A 106 3.78 -4.35 -28.71
CA VAL A 106 5.25 -4.46 -28.62
C VAL A 106 5.59 -5.15 -27.30
N GLN A 107 6.21 -6.32 -27.35
CA GLN A 107 6.59 -7.07 -26.16
C GLN A 107 8.11 -7.23 -26.05
N PHE A 108 8.65 -6.79 -24.92
CA PHE A 108 10.01 -7.12 -24.49
C PHE A 108 9.93 -8.35 -23.60
N ASN A 109 10.53 -9.45 -24.07
CA ASN A 109 10.64 -10.67 -23.29
C ASN A 109 11.80 -10.57 -22.30
N ASN A 110 11.84 -11.48 -21.31
CA ASN A 110 12.91 -11.52 -20.31
C ASN A 110 14.32 -11.67 -20.92
N ALA A 111 14.43 -12.19 -22.14
CA ALA A 111 15.70 -12.32 -22.86
C ALA A 111 16.14 -11.03 -23.57
N SER A 112 15.30 -9.99 -23.61
CA SER A 112 15.59 -8.73 -24.28
C SER A 112 16.74 -7.98 -23.60
N ASN A 113 17.35 -7.06 -24.35
CA ASN A 113 18.41 -6.20 -23.83
C ASN A 113 17.81 -4.90 -23.31
N ASP A 114 18.06 -4.58 -22.05
CA ASP A 114 17.65 -3.34 -21.39
C ASP A 114 18.27 -2.07 -22.03
N ASP A 115 19.34 -2.21 -22.83
CA ASP A 115 19.89 -1.13 -23.68
C ASP A 115 18.96 -0.70 -24.83
N SER A 116 17.81 -1.37 -25.01
CA SER A 116 16.80 -0.97 -25.99
C SER A 116 16.32 0.46 -25.72
N LEU A 117 16.13 1.24 -26.80
CA LEU A 117 15.77 2.66 -26.72
C LEU A 117 14.63 2.96 -27.67
N ILE A 118 13.49 3.36 -27.13
CA ILE A 118 12.31 3.77 -27.88
C ILE A 118 12.06 5.24 -27.55
N GLU A 119 12.15 6.09 -28.56
CA GLU A 119 12.04 7.54 -28.42
C GLU A 119 11.11 8.12 -29.49
N HIS A 120 10.20 9.01 -29.10
CA HIS A 120 9.24 9.68 -30.00
C HIS A 120 8.46 8.70 -30.91
N LEU A 121 7.93 7.64 -30.29
CA LEU A 121 7.04 6.67 -30.93
C LEU A 121 5.59 7.02 -30.60
N GLU A 122 4.75 7.09 -31.64
CA GLU A 122 3.31 7.12 -31.51
C GLU A 122 2.75 5.70 -31.71
N LEU A 123 2.19 5.11 -30.65
CA LEU A 123 1.59 3.79 -30.65
C LEU A 123 0.07 3.89 -30.64
N ARG A 124 -0.58 3.29 -31.64
CA ARG A 124 -2.01 3.49 -31.88
C ARG A 124 -2.74 2.16 -32.03
N TYR A 125 -3.94 2.05 -31.45
CA TYR A 125 -4.89 0.96 -31.69
C TYR A 125 -4.42 -0.48 -31.35
N SER A 126 -3.38 -0.63 -30.52
CA SER A 126 -2.87 -1.93 -30.11
C SER A 126 -3.66 -2.54 -28.95
N GLY A 127 -3.31 -3.77 -28.56
CA GLY A 127 -3.66 -4.38 -27.29
C GLY A 127 -4.49 -5.66 -27.39
N GLU A 128 -4.56 -6.30 -28.56
CA GLU A 128 -5.24 -7.57 -28.88
C GLU A 128 -6.61 -7.81 -28.21
N ASP A 129 -7.67 -7.95 -29.01
CA ASP A 129 -9.04 -8.12 -28.51
C ASP A 129 -9.24 -9.33 -27.58
N TYR A 130 -8.51 -10.43 -27.81
CA TYR A 130 -8.76 -11.69 -27.09
C TYR A 130 -8.28 -11.66 -25.64
N TYR A 131 -7.04 -11.22 -25.38
CA TYR A 131 -6.43 -11.25 -24.04
C TYR A 131 -6.42 -9.90 -23.32
N GLY A 132 -6.48 -8.79 -24.06
CA GLY A 132 -6.50 -7.46 -23.46
C GLY A 132 -5.17 -6.95 -22.92
N TYR A 133 -4.14 -7.07 -23.75
CA TYR A 133 -2.80 -6.62 -23.41
C TYR A 133 -2.66 -5.10 -23.53
N GLY A 134 -1.65 -4.56 -22.84
CA GLY A 134 -1.21 -3.20 -23.04
C GLY A 134 -0.38 -3.01 -24.29
N ALA A 135 -0.22 -1.73 -24.61
CA ALA A 135 0.47 -1.27 -25.81
C ALA A 135 1.93 -1.73 -25.90
N ILE A 136 2.63 -1.60 -24.77
CA ILE A 136 3.97 -2.14 -24.57
C ILE A 136 3.88 -3.11 -23.39
N ARG A 137 4.41 -4.32 -23.53
CA ARG A 137 4.47 -5.31 -22.45
C ARG A 137 5.92 -5.58 -22.08
N LEU A 138 6.24 -5.51 -20.79
CA LEU A 138 7.57 -5.82 -20.26
C LEU A 138 7.48 -7.08 -19.41
N ASP A 139 8.09 -8.17 -19.88
CA ASP A 139 8.24 -9.40 -19.12
C ASP A 139 9.65 -9.45 -18.55
N ASN A 140 9.85 -8.93 -17.33
CA ASN A 140 11.17 -8.79 -16.69
C ASN A 140 12.20 -8.10 -17.60
N ALA A 141 11.81 -6.98 -18.22
CA ALA A 141 12.64 -6.25 -19.16
C ALA A 141 12.51 -4.74 -18.93
N SER A 142 13.59 -4.00 -19.21
CA SER A 142 13.71 -2.61 -18.75
C SER A 142 14.27 -1.68 -19.82
N PRO A 143 13.63 -1.61 -21.00
CA PRO A 143 14.05 -0.69 -22.03
C PRO A 143 13.90 0.77 -21.59
N THR A 144 14.71 1.65 -22.16
CA THR A 144 14.51 3.10 -22.05
C THR A 144 13.39 3.54 -23.00
N LEU A 145 12.32 4.11 -22.45
CA LEU A 145 11.12 4.57 -23.14
C LEU A 145 10.91 6.07 -22.87
N ARG A 146 10.94 6.91 -23.91
CA ARG A 146 10.87 8.38 -23.76
C ARG A 146 10.00 9.04 -24.81
N ASN A 147 9.29 10.10 -24.41
CA ASN A 147 8.46 10.88 -25.31
C ASN A 147 7.47 10.04 -26.14
N LEU A 148 6.84 9.05 -25.50
CA LEU A 148 5.87 8.17 -26.16
C LEU A 148 4.51 8.83 -26.23
N THR A 149 3.77 8.60 -27.31
CA THR A 149 2.37 9.00 -27.44
C THR A 149 1.51 7.77 -27.65
N PHE A 150 0.53 7.54 -26.77
CA PHE A 150 -0.42 6.44 -26.88
C PHE A 150 -1.77 6.96 -27.37
N VAL A 151 -2.37 6.29 -28.37
CA VAL A 151 -3.65 6.70 -28.96
C VAL A 151 -4.57 5.49 -29.11
N LYS A 152 -5.66 5.45 -28.31
CA LYS A 152 -6.74 4.46 -28.45
C LYS A 152 -6.26 3.01 -28.44
N ASN A 153 -5.18 2.73 -27.72
CA ASN A 153 -4.77 1.35 -27.44
C ASN A 153 -5.73 0.76 -26.40
N ARG A 154 -5.65 -0.53 -26.13
CA ARG A 154 -6.45 -1.11 -25.04
C ARG A 154 -6.01 -0.55 -23.69
N ILE A 155 -4.69 -0.50 -23.47
CA ILE A 155 -4.06 0.24 -22.39
C ILE A 155 -3.05 1.23 -22.98
N ASN A 156 -3.21 2.52 -22.71
CA ASN A 156 -2.27 3.60 -23.04
C ASN A 156 -1.15 3.67 -22.01
N GLY A 157 -0.32 2.63 -21.96
CA GLY A 157 0.79 2.53 -21.02
C GLY A 157 1.62 1.28 -21.21
N ILE A 158 2.50 1.03 -20.25
CA ILE A 158 3.31 -0.17 -20.16
C ILE A 158 2.55 -1.21 -19.33
N GLU A 159 2.25 -2.37 -19.90
CA GLU A 159 1.80 -3.54 -19.14
C GLU A 159 2.97 -4.24 -18.45
N ILE A 160 2.81 -4.40 -17.14
CA ILE A 160 3.57 -5.29 -16.28
C ILE A 160 2.66 -6.50 -16.00
N PRO A 161 2.94 -7.68 -16.58
CA PRO A 161 2.10 -8.84 -16.37
C PRO A 161 2.24 -9.38 -14.95
N ALA A 162 1.22 -10.13 -14.49
CA ALA A 162 1.32 -10.90 -13.26
C ALA A 162 2.54 -11.84 -13.35
N SER A 163 3.49 -11.67 -12.43
CA SER A 163 4.81 -12.30 -12.55
C SER A 163 5.59 -12.27 -11.25
N GLN A 164 6.74 -12.96 -11.29
CA GLN A 164 7.75 -12.95 -10.24
C GLN A 164 8.90 -12.04 -10.72
N TRP A 165 8.86 -10.78 -10.29
CA TRP A 165 9.72 -9.71 -10.82
C TRP A 165 11.19 -9.90 -10.40
N GLU A 166 12.11 -9.65 -11.33
CA GLU A 166 13.55 -9.67 -11.06
C GLU A 166 14.06 -8.30 -10.57
N THR A 167 15.36 -8.20 -10.28
CA THR A 167 15.97 -6.92 -9.89
C THR A 167 15.88 -5.94 -11.04
N ASP A 168 15.24 -4.79 -10.79
CA ASP A 168 14.92 -3.83 -11.83
C ASP A 168 14.67 -2.42 -11.29
N THR A 169 14.76 -1.41 -12.16
CA THR A 169 14.43 -0.02 -11.91
C THR A 169 13.39 0.49 -12.91
N TRP A 170 12.23 0.92 -12.42
CA TRP A 170 11.23 1.64 -13.20
C TRP A 170 11.53 3.14 -13.17
N ASP A 171 12.02 3.66 -14.30
CA ASP A 171 12.46 5.05 -14.46
C ASP A 171 11.94 5.76 -15.71
N ASN A 172 11.01 5.14 -16.44
CA ASN A 172 10.35 5.78 -17.58
C ASN A 172 9.24 6.74 -17.09
N THR A 173 9.59 8.00 -16.81
CA THR A 173 8.67 8.98 -16.19
C THR A 173 7.58 9.54 -17.10
N ASP A 174 7.71 9.37 -18.42
CA ASP A 174 6.75 9.90 -19.41
C ASP A 174 5.52 8.99 -19.62
N VAL A 175 5.46 7.87 -18.91
CA VAL A 175 4.47 6.81 -19.16
C VAL A 175 3.88 6.27 -17.86
N VAL A 176 2.73 5.62 -17.98
CA VAL A 176 2.06 4.92 -16.89
C VAL A 176 2.46 3.44 -16.92
N TYR A 177 2.86 2.91 -15.78
CA TYR A 177 3.03 1.47 -15.57
C TYR A 177 1.68 0.89 -15.14
N TYR A 178 1.19 -0.12 -15.85
CA TYR A 178 -0.06 -0.82 -15.61
C TYR A 178 0.24 -2.25 -15.17
N VAL A 179 0.01 -2.55 -13.90
CA VAL A 179 0.18 -3.88 -13.30
C VAL A 179 -1.09 -4.69 -13.54
N ALA A 180 -1.02 -5.66 -14.45
CA ALA A 180 -2.19 -6.39 -14.95
C ALA A 180 -2.70 -7.52 -14.03
N GLY A 181 -2.01 -7.78 -12.92
CA GLY A 181 -2.35 -8.77 -11.92
C GLY A 181 -1.28 -8.81 -10.83
N ASP A 182 -1.34 -9.79 -9.93
CA ASP A 182 -0.41 -9.86 -8.80
C ASP A 182 1.06 -9.85 -9.23
N LEU A 183 1.80 -8.91 -8.65
CA LEU A 183 3.22 -8.73 -8.88
C LEU A 183 3.97 -9.09 -7.60
N THR A 184 4.97 -9.96 -7.69
CA THR A 184 5.81 -10.33 -6.54
C THR A 184 7.26 -9.91 -6.76
N VAL A 185 7.81 -9.09 -5.87
CA VAL A 185 9.26 -8.88 -5.74
C VAL A 185 9.82 -10.08 -4.97
N ARG A 186 10.33 -11.07 -5.69
CA ARG A 186 10.76 -12.35 -5.12
C ARG A 186 12.06 -12.25 -4.31
N SER A 187 12.30 -13.27 -3.48
CA SER A 187 13.54 -13.41 -2.69
C SER A 187 14.82 -13.21 -3.53
N GLY A 188 15.76 -12.44 -2.98
CA GLY A 188 17.04 -12.06 -3.58
C GLY A 188 16.94 -10.94 -4.62
N GLN A 189 15.79 -10.28 -4.78
CA GLN A 189 15.59 -9.25 -5.81
C GLN A 189 15.24 -7.89 -5.21
N THR A 190 15.44 -6.84 -6.00
CA THR A 190 15.06 -5.47 -5.64
C THR A 190 14.28 -4.81 -6.77
N LEU A 191 13.06 -4.37 -6.49
CA LEU A 191 12.33 -3.46 -7.39
C LEU A 191 12.52 -2.03 -6.92
N THR A 192 13.08 -1.17 -7.78
CA THR A 192 13.20 0.26 -7.55
C THR A 192 12.23 1.04 -8.44
N ILE A 193 11.45 1.94 -7.87
CA ILE A 193 10.53 2.82 -8.59
C ILE A 193 10.93 4.26 -8.29
N THR A 194 11.31 4.99 -9.33
CA THR A 194 11.87 6.35 -9.20
C THR A 194 10.79 7.43 -9.15
N ALA A 195 11.19 8.64 -8.76
CA ALA A 195 10.30 9.77 -8.55
C ALA A 195 9.42 10.11 -9.76
N GLY A 196 8.15 10.46 -9.51
CA GLY A 196 7.19 10.90 -10.53
C GLY A 196 6.50 9.78 -11.31
N ILE A 197 6.88 8.51 -11.09
CA ILE A 197 6.24 7.36 -11.74
C ILE A 197 4.80 7.20 -11.25
N ASN A 198 3.88 6.95 -12.19
CA ASN A 198 2.52 6.55 -11.91
C ASN A 198 2.37 5.06 -12.21
N VAL A 199 1.95 4.29 -11.20
CA VAL A 199 1.65 2.87 -11.29
C VAL A 199 0.15 2.68 -11.08
N LYS A 200 -0.48 1.97 -12.02
CA LYS A 200 -1.90 1.66 -12.02
C LYS A 200 -2.10 0.15 -11.93
N PHE A 201 -2.91 -0.30 -10.98
CA PHE A 201 -3.18 -1.72 -10.76
C PHE A 201 -4.52 -2.10 -11.39
N TYR A 202 -4.57 -3.27 -12.03
CA TYR A 202 -5.82 -3.92 -12.42
C TYR A 202 -6.65 -4.28 -11.17
N GLU A 203 -7.93 -4.57 -11.38
CA GLU A 203 -8.86 -4.96 -10.32
C GLU A 203 -8.28 -6.10 -9.46
N ASP A 204 -8.34 -5.92 -8.14
CA ASP A 204 -7.82 -6.82 -7.09
C ASP A 204 -6.31 -7.12 -7.12
N ALA A 205 -5.57 -6.64 -8.12
CA ALA A 205 -4.13 -6.89 -8.23
C ALA A 205 -3.36 -6.32 -7.03
N SER A 206 -2.41 -7.08 -6.51
CA SER A 206 -1.56 -6.68 -5.38
C SER A 206 -0.07 -6.64 -5.74
N LEU A 207 0.70 -5.90 -4.95
CA LEU A 207 2.16 -5.94 -4.94
C LEU A 207 2.64 -6.68 -3.69
N PHE A 208 3.20 -7.88 -3.88
CA PHE A 208 3.80 -8.67 -2.82
C PHE A 208 5.32 -8.46 -2.80
N VAL A 209 5.89 -8.35 -1.60
CA VAL A 209 7.32 -8.11 -1.39
C VAL A 209 7.88 -9.24 -0.52
N ASP A 210 8.68 -10.12 -1.14
CA ASP A 210 9.43 -11.19 -0.46
C ASP A 210 10.91 -10.82 -0.25
N ASP A 211 11.35 -9.65 -0.74
CA ASP A 211 12.68 -9.10 -0.48
C ASP A 211 12.62 -7.57 -0.43
N THR A 212 13.21 -6.84 -1.40
CA THR A 212 13.44 -5.41 -1.26
C THR A 212 12.57 -4.59 -2.23
N LEU A 213 11.70 -3.73 -1.69
CA LEU A 213 11.00 -2.70 -2.47
C LEU A 213 11.58 -1.32 -2.15
N ARG A 214 11.92 -0.56 -3.19
CA ARG A 214 12.40 0.82 -3.08
C ARG A 214 11.51 1.76 -3.90
N VAL A 215 10.66 2.54 -3.24
CA VAL A 215 9.86 3.59 -3.87
C VAL A 215 10.46 4.94 -3.48
N LEU A 216 11.07 5.62 -4.45
CA LEU A 216 11.94 6.78 -4.24
C LEU A 216 11.30 8.06 -4.78
N GLY A 217 10.12 8.39 -4.26
CA GLY A 217 9.45 9.65 -4.58
C GLY A 217 10.16 10.86 -4.00
N THR A 218 9.72 12.05 -4.42
CA THR A 218 10.11 13.32 -3.79
C THR A 218 8.88 14.18 -3.53
N SER A 219 9.01 15.23 -2.71
CA SER A 219 7.92 16.18 -2.47
C SER A 219 7.35 16.81 -3.74
N ASP A 220 8.22 17.07 -4.72
CA ASP A 220 7.86 17.72 -5.98
C ASP A 220 7.35 16.72 -7.03
N HIS A 221 7.85 15.49 -6.96
CA HIS A 221 7.53 14.39 -7.87
C HIS A 221 7.27 13.11 -7.06
N PRO A 222 6.12 13.00 -6.38
CA PRO A 222 5.78 11.79 -5.65
C PRO A 222 5.54 10.64 -6.62
N VAL A 223 5.77 9.42 -6.15
CA VAL A 223 5.30 8.21 -6.84
C VAL A 223 3.82 8.04 -6.52
N ARG A 224 3.02 7.57 -7.47
CA ARG A 224 1.58 7.34 -7.27
C ARG A 224 1.19 5.92 -7.60
N PHE A 225 0.59 5.22 -6.65
CA PHE A 225 -0.02 3.91 -6.86
C PHE A 225 -1.54 4.07 -6.76
N THR A 226 -2.25 3.63 -7.81
CA THR A 226 -3.70 3.81 -7.91
C THR A 226 -4.34 2.73 -8.77
N SER A 227 -5.66 2.77 -8.94
CA SER A 227 -6.39 1.88 -9.84
C SER A 227 -6.19 2.26 -11.32
N TYR A 228 -6.28 1.28 -12.21
CA TYR A 228 -6.33 1.48 -13.67
C TYR A 228 -7.49 2.36 -14.15
N ARG A 229 -8.54 2.53 -13.33
CA ARG A 229 -9.71 3.41 -13.55
C ARG A 229 -9.51 4.85 -13.02
N ASP A 230 -8.34 5.21 -12.49
CA ASP A 230 -8.08 6.55 -11.94
C ASP A 230 -7.57 7.54 -12.99
N ASP A 231 -8.47 8.24 -13.65
CA ASP A 231 -8.10 9.22 -14.68
C ASP A 231 -7.43 10.50 -14.14
N LEU A 232 -7.54 10.75 -12.83
CA LEU A 232 -6.90 11.92 -12.22
C LEU A 232 -5.37 11.77 -12.13
N VAL A 233 -4.86 10.55 -12.27
CA VAL A 233 -3.44 10.22 -12.20
C VAL A 233 -3.05 9.53 -13.51
N GLY A 234 -2.13 10.08 -14.29
CA GLY A 234 -1.69 9.45 -15.54
C GLY A 234 -2.73 9.42 -16.68
N GLY A 235 -3.88 10.07 -16.51
CA GLY A 235 -4.94 10.17 -17.54
C GLY A 235 -5.73 8.88 -17.75
N ASP A 236 -6.60 8.88 -18.77
CA ASP A 236 -7.40 7.73 -19.18
C ASP A 236 -6.51 6.65 -19.81
N THR A 237 -6.03 5.75 -18.96
CA THR A 237 -5.06 4.71 -19.30
C THR A 237 -5.74 3.49 -19.93
N ASN A 238 -7.00 3.22 -19.60
CA ASN A 238 -7.76 2.07 -20.09
C ASN A 238 -8.73 2.41 -21.25
N ASN A 239 -8.74 3.66 -21.69
CA ASN A 239 -9.60 4.21 -22.76
C ASN A 239 -11.09 3.95 -22.54
N ASP A 240 -11.55 3.95 -21.29
CA ASP A 240 -12.97 3.76 -20.96
C ASP A 240 -13.78 5.07 -20.93
N GLY A 241 -13.12 6.19 -21.22
CA GLY A 241 -13.68 7.53 -21.07
C GLY A 241 -13.37 8.08 -19.69
N SER A 242 -14.13 9.07 -19.23
CA SER A 242 -13.90 9.62 -17.88
C SER A 242 -14.45 8.67 -16.81
N SER A 243 -13.57 8.13 -15.98
CA SER A 243 -13.90 7.25 -14.86
C SER A 243 -13.25 7.70 -13.54
N THR A 244 -13.75 7.16 -12.43
CA THR A 244 -13.19 7.36 -11.09
C THR A 244 -13.34 6.05 -10.33
N PRO A 245 -12.29 5.52 -9.68
CA PRO A 245 -12.38 4.24 -8.98
C PRO A 245 -13.27 4.34 -7.76
N VAL A 246 -13.77 3.18 -7.35
CA VAL A 246 -14.30 2.99 -5.99
C VAL A 246 -13.12 2.77 -5.02
N THR A 247 -13.38 2.96 -3.73
CA THR A 247 -12.44 2.51 -2.69
C THR A 247 -12.26 1.00 -2.80
N GLY A 248 -11.04 0.48 -2.64
CA GLY A 248 -10.76 -0.96 -2.71
C GLY A 248 -10.72 -1.58 -4.11
N ASP A 249 -10.72 -0.76 -5.15
CA ASP A 249 -10.75 -1.21 -6.56
C ASP A 249 -9.49 -2.03 -6.94
N TRP A 250 -8.41 -1.94 -6.17
CA TRP A 250 -7.27 -2.84 -6.27
C TRP A 250 -6.82 -3.33 -4.88
N GLY A 251 -5.89 -4.29 -4.88
CA GLY A 251 -5.45 -5.02 -3.70
C GLY A 251 -4.63 -4.18 -2.73
N ARG A 252 -3.35 -4.47 -2.56
CA ARG A 252 -2.51 -3.78 -1.55
C ARG A 252 -1.03 -3.86 -1.88
N ILE A 253 -0.22 -3.15 -1.09
CA ILE A 253 1.21 -3.46 -0.96
C ILE A 253 1.35 -4.37 0.26
N GLN A 254 1.87 -5.58 0.08
CA GLN A 254 2.09 -6.53 1.17
C GLN A 254 3.58 -6.86 1.30
N PHE A 255 4.13 -6.58 2.48
CA PHE A 255 5.45 -7.08 2.89
C PHE A 255 5.26 -8.41 3.62
N ASN A 256 5.76 -9.48 3.01
CA ASN A 256 5.73 -10.81 3.58
C ASN A 256 6.85 -10.96 4.62
N SER A 257 6.78 -12.01 5.44
CA SER A 257 7.77 -12.26 6.51
C SER A 257 9.19 -12.51 6.01
N ALA A 258 9.38 -12.72 4.71
CA ALA A 258 10.68 -12.87 4.08
C ALA A 258 11.27 -11.54 3.58
N SER A 259 10.47 -10.46 3.58
CA SER A 259 10.87 -9.17 3.05
C SER A 259 12.07 -8.60 3.79
N ASN A 260 12.85 -7.79 3.09
CA ASN A 260 13.97 -7.09 3.67
C ASN A 260 13.48 -5.82 4.35
N ASP A 261 13.76 -5.68 5.64
CA ASP A 261 13.45 -4.50 6.45
C ASP A 261 14.18 -3.22 5.96
N GLU A 262 15.21 -3.35 5.11
CA GLU A 262 15.83 -2.21 4.42
C GLU A 262 14.99 -1.67 3.24
N SER A 263 13.83 -2.28 2.96
CA SER A 263 12.84 -1.73 2.03
C SER A 263 12.47 -0.31 2.43
N LEU A 264 12.39 0.58 1.43
CA LEU A 264 12.17 2.01 1.65
C LEU A 264 11.05 2.49 0.73
N ILE A 265 10.03 3.10 1.32
CA ILE A 265 9.01 3.85 0.59
C ILE A 265 9.03 5.29 1.08
N GLU A 266 9.36 6.21 0.19
CA GLU A 266 9.43 7.65 0.46
C GLU A 266 8.56 8.42 -0.54
N TYR A 267 7.73 9.36 -0.06
CA TYR A 267 6.85 10.21 -0.88
C TYR A 267 5.98 9.42 -1.87
N LEU A 268 5.23 8.46 -1.33
CA LEU A 268 4.22 7.69 -2.07
C LEU A 268 2.82 8.25 -1.81
N GLU A 269 2.07 8.49 -2.87
CA GLU A 269 0.62 8.70 -2.82
C GLU A 269 -0.08 7.37 -3.16
N LEU A 270 -0.76 6.78 -2.17
CA LEU A 270 -1.42 5.48 -2.28
C LEU A 270 -2.94 5.66 -2.28
N ARG A 271 -3.59 5.29 -3.38
CA ARG A 271 -4.98 5.66 -3.67
C ARG A 271 -5.83 4.42 -3.95
N TYR A 272 -7.07 4.39 -3.45
CA TYR A 272 -8.10 3.41 -3.81
C TYR A 272 -7.75 1.92 -3.59
N SER A 273 -6.77 1.61 -2.72
CA SER A 273 -6.40 0.23 -2.41
C SER A 273 -7.24 -0.37 -1.28
N GLY A 274 -7.01 -1.65 -1.00
CA GLY A 274 -7.49 -2.38 0.16
C GLY A 274 -8.50 -3.47 -0.12
N GLU A 275 -8.67 -3.92 -1.38
CA GLU A 275 -9.55 -5.01 -1.84
C GLU A 275 -10.96 -5.06 -1.20
N ASP A 276 -12.00 -4.80 -1.99
CA ASP A 276 -13.40 -4.72 -1.53
C ASP A 276 -13.90 -5.91 -0.69
N TYR A 277 -13.47 -7.12 -1.02
CA TYR A 277 -14.00 -8.31 -0.37
C TYR A 277 -13.51 -8.50 1.07
N TYR A 278 -12.25 -8.12 1.35
CA TYR A 278 -11.61 -8.35 2.64
C TYR A 278 -11.34 -7.07 3.44
N SER A 279 -11.46 -5.89 2.81
CA SER A 279 -11.23 -4.58 3.43
C SER A 279 -9.85 -4.48 4.11
N TYR A 280 -8.83 -4.91 3.38
CA TYR A 280 -7.44 -4.89 3.83
C TYR A 280 -6.88 -3.47 4.02
N GLY A 281 -5.78 -3.40 4.76
CA GLY A 281 -4.85 -2.28 4.79
C GLY A 281 -4.33 -1.92 3.41
N ALA A 282 -4.13 -0.62 3.18
CA ALA A 282 -3.44 -0.17 1.99
C ALA A 282 -2.00 -0.70 1.90
N ILE A 283 -1.34 -0.79 3.06
CA ILE A 283 -0.06 -1.49 3.25
C ILE A 283 -0.28 -2.56 4.30
N ARG A 284 0.16 -3.79 4.07
CA ARG A 284 0.08 -4.90 5.03
C ARG A 284 1.46 -5.42 5.38
N LEU A 285 1.72 -5.63 6.66
CA LEU A 285 2.97 -6.20 7.16
C LEU A 285 2.69 -7.56 7.80
N ASP A 286 3.27 -8.62 7.25
CA ASP A 286 3.24 -9.95 7.84
C ASP A 286 4.63 -10.22 8.47
N ASN A 287 4.84 -9.83 9.74
CA ASN A 287 6.16 -9.91 10.42
C ASN A 287 7.29 -9.25 9.60
N ALA A 288 7.07 -8.02 9.15
CA ALA A 288 8.00 -7.25 8.33
C ALA A 288 8.06 -5.80 8.80
N SER A 289 9.21 -5.14 8.63
CA SER A 289 9.46 -3.81 9.19
C SER A 289 10.12 -2.87 8.17
N PRO A 290 9.46 -2.56 7.04
CA PRO A 290 9.98 -1.62 6.06
C PRO A 290 10.00 -0.18 6.61
N ILE A 291 10.86 0.64 6.03
CA ILE A 291 10.95 2.07 6.31
C ILE A 291 9.93 2.82 5.43
N LEU A 292 8.92 3.42 6.05
CA LEU A 292 7.83 4.14 5.38
C LEU A 292 7.83 5.61 5.80
N GLN A 293 8.02 6.50 4.83
CA GLN A 293 8.17 7.93 5.08
C GLN A 293 7.35 8.74 4.08
N HIS A 294 6.71 9.80 4.57
CA HIS A 294 5.96 10.74 3.74
C HIS A 294 4.88 10.08 2.86
N ILE A 295 4.16 9.11 3.41
CA ILE A 295 3.08 8.41 2.71
C ILE A 295 1.78 9.22 2.81
N THR A 296 1.12 9.42 1.68
CA THR A 296 -0.21 10.03 1.60
C THR A 296 -1.23 8.99 1.19
N PHE A 297 -2.23 8.74 2.02
CA PHE A 297 -3.33 7.81 1.72
C PHE A 297 -4.54 8.58 1.19
N VAL A 298 -5.19 8.08 0.14
CA VAL A 298 -6.37 8.69 -0.47
C VAL A 298 -7.43 7.63 -0.79
N LYS A 299 -8.55 7.62 -0.07
CA LYS A 299 -9.72 6.79 -0.37
C LYS A 299 -9.43 5.28 -0.46
N ASN A 300 -8.49 4.76 0.32
CA ASN A 300 -8.28 3.32 0.46
C ASN A 300 -9.37 2.70 1.34
N HIS A 301 -9.46 1.38 1.52
CA HIS A 301 -10.35 0.84 2.56
C HIS A 301 -9.87 1.27 3.93
N ILE A 302 -8.58 1.03 4.19
CA ILE A 302 -7.90 1.49 5.39
C ILE A 302 -6.69 2.35 5.02
N ASN A 303 -6.69 3.61 5.45
CA ASN A 303 -5.58 4.56 5.33
C ASN A 303 -4.54 4.29 6.43
N GLY A 304 -3.70 3.27 6.23
CA GLY A 304 -2.63 2.96 7.17
C GLY A 304 -1.92 1.66 6.88
N ILE A 305 -1.15 1.21 7.86
CA ILE A 305 -0.46 -0.07 7.90
C ILE A 305 -1.37 -1.08 8.59
N GLU A 306 -1.81 -2.12 7.90
CA GLU A 306 -2.46 -3.26 8.51
C GLU A 306 -1.44 -4.21 9.14
N ILE A 307 -1.71 -4.56 10.38
CA ILE A 307 -1.09 -5.63 11.14
C ILE A 307 -2.17 -6.71 11.35
N PRO A 308 -2.11 -7.84 10.62
CA PRO A 308 -3.14 -8.85 10.70
C PRO A 308 -3.03 -9.70 11.96
N ALA A 309 -4.13 -10.40 12.28
CA ALA A 309 -4.16 -11.39 13.34
C ALA A 309 -3.03 -12.41 13.15
N SER A 310 -2.08 -12.42 14.07
CA SER A 310 -0.82 -13.13 13.88
C SER A 310 -0.07 -13.29 15.20
N GLN A 311 1.07 -13.98 15.09
CA GLN A 311 2.05 -14.13 16.13
C GLN A 311 3.25 -13.24 15.76
N TRP A 312 3.40 -12.12 16.46
CA TRP A 312 4.40 -11.12 16.13
C TRP A 312 5.75 -11.45 16.75
N GLU A 313 6.80 -11.30 15.94
CA GLU A 313 8.19 -11.47 16.37
C GLU A 313 8.75 -10.18 16.97
N THR A 314 10.04 -10.17 17.33
CA THR A 314 10.69 -8.98 17.87
C THR A 314 10.75 -7.89 16.82
N ASP A 315 10.24 -6.71 17.14
CA ASP A 315 10.07 -5.62 16.19
C ASP A 315 10.02 -4.25 16.89
N THR A 316 10.29 -3.20 16.12
CA THR A 316 10.10 -1.80 16.52
C THR A 316 9.17 -1.11 15.54
N TRP A 317 8.01 -0.66 16.02
CA TRP A 317 7.11 0.19 15.25
C TRP A 317 7.56 1.64 15.35
N ASP A 318 8.16 2.14 14.26
CA ASP A 318 8.78 3.46 14.17
C ASP A 318 8.41 4.28 12.92
N ASN A 319 7.45 3.80 12.11
CA ASN A 319 6.89 4.57 10.99
C ASN A 319 5.97 5.69 11.47
N THR A 320 6.56 6.74 12.04
CA THR A 320 5.85 7.91 12.56
C THR A 320 5.05 8.64 11.47
N GLY A 321 3.93 9.24 11.86
CA GLY A 321 3.02 9.90 10.92
C GLY A 321 2.06 8.96 10.16
N ILE A 322 2.18 7.65 10.35
CA ILE A 322 1.28 6.63 9.79
C ILE A 322 0.55 5.90 10.93
N VAL A 323 -0.71 5.53 10.71
CA VAL A 323 -1.49 4.71 11.64
C VAL A 323 -1.16 3.23 11.43
N TYR A 324 -0.88 2.53 12.52
CA TYR A 324 -0.88 1.07 12.58
C TYR A 324 -2.28 0.59 12.91
N TYR A 325 -2.85 -0.29 12.10
CA TYR A 325 -4.20 -0.83 12.22
C TYR A 325 -4.12 -2.34 12.48
N ILE A 326 -4.47 -2.75 13.69
CA ILE A 326 -4.54 -4.16 14.08
C ILE A 326 -5.91 -4.70 13.63
N SER A 327 -5.93 -5.55 12.60
CA SER A 327 -7.16 -6.05 11.98
C SER A 327 -7.76 -7.28 12.69
N GLY A 328 -7.05 -7.85 13.66
CA GLY A 328 -7.53 -8.90 14.55
C GLY A 328 -6.51 -9.22 15.64
N ASP A 329 -6.75 -10.24 16.46
CA ASP A 329 -5.91 -10.53 17.62
C ASP A 329 -4.42 -10.71 17.27
N LEU A 330 -3.59 -9.83 17.83
CA LEU A 330 -2.14 -9.82 17.67
C LEU A 330 -1.50 -10.35 18.94
N THR A 331 -0.66 -11.38 18.83
CA THR A 331 0.05 -11.94 19.99
C THR A 331 1.54 -11.66 19.92
N ILE A 332 2.10 -11.01 20.94
CA ILE A 332 3.56 -10.91 21.12
C ILE A 332 4.02 -12.18 21.83
N GLN A 333 4.71 -13.05 21.10
CA GLN A 333 5.07 -14.38 21.61
C GLN A 333 6.12 -14.35 22.70
N SER A 334 6.08 -15.35 23.60
CA SER A 334 7.11 -15.60 24.63
C SER A 334 8.54 -15.42 24.07
N GLY A 335 9.33 -14.57 24.73
CA GLY A 335 10.73 -14.30 24.35
C GLY A 335 10.91 -13.20 23.30
N GLN A 336 9.83 -12.68 22.71
CA GLN A 336 9.87 -11.55 21.78
C GLN A 336 9.68 -10.21 22.49
N THR A 337 10.05 -9.12 21.82
CA THR A 337 9.77 -7.75 22.30
C THR A 337 9.18 -6.92 21.17
N LEU A 338 8.01 -6.34 21.40
CA LEU A 338 7.48 -5.28 20.56
C LEU A 338 7.79 -3.92 21.19
N THR A 339 8.49 -3.06 20.46
CA THR A 339 8.76 -1.68 20.86
C THR A 339 7.93 -0.72 20.05
N ILE A 340 7.20 0.18 20.71
CA ILE A 340 6.40 1.22 20.08
C ILE A 340 6.98 2.57 20.50
N VAL A 341 7.54 3.28 19.53
CA VAL A 341 8.26 4.54 19.75
C VAL A 341 7.28 5.72 19.90
N PRO A 342 7.74 6.92 20.32
CA PRO A 342 6.88 8.10 20.41
C PRO A 342 6.14 8.43 19.11
N ASP A 343 4.97 9.06 19.23
CA ASP A 343 4.12 9.50 18.11
C ASP A 343 3.44 8.39 17.29
N ILE A 344 3.52 7.13 17.71
CA ILE A 344 2.78 6.04 17.05
C ILE A 344 1.31 6.04 17.46
N LYS A 345 0.43 5.85 16.47
CA LYS A 345 -1.00 5.64 16.67
C LYS A 345 -1.33 4.21 16.24
N VAL A 346 -1.83 3.43 17.18
CA VAL A 346 -2.33 2.08 16.95
C VAL A 346 -3.84 2.11 17.07
N LYS A 347 -4.51 1.68 16.01
CA LYS A 347 -5.95 1.54 15.93
C LYS A 347 -6.33 0.08 15.82
N PHE A 348 -7.40 -0.31 16.50
CA PHE A 348 -7.85 -1.70 16.56
C PHE A 348 -9.17 -1.84 15.84
N TYR A 349 -9.31 -2.91 15.04
CA TYR A 349 -10.59 -3.37 14.53
C TYR A 349 -11.53 -3.80 15.68
N GLU A 350 -12.81 -3.97 15.37
CA GLU A 350 -13.82 -4.42 16.32
C GLU A 350 -13.38 -5.71 17.03
N ASP A 351 -13.47 -5.71 18.36
CA ASP A 351 -13.04 -6.79 19.27
C ASP A 351 -11.55 -7.20 19.23
N ALA A 352 -10.74 -6.61 18.34
CA ALA A 352 -9.33 -6.97 18.22
C ALA A 352 -8.54 -6.65 19.49
N SER A 353 -7.64 -7.56 19.87
CA SER A 353 -6.84 -7.46 21.09
C SER A 353 -5.33 -7.55 20.81
N LEU A 354 -4.54 -6.90 21.65
CA LEU A 354 -3.10 -7.13 21.76
C LEU A 354 -2.82 -8.06 22.93
N LEU A 355 -2.40 -9.29 22.65
CA LEU A 355 -2.11 -10.33 23.63
C LEU A 355 -0.60 -10.38 23.88
N VAL A 356 -0.17 -9.97 25.08
CA VAL A 356 1.24 -9.89 25.46
C VAL A 356 1.61 -11.13 26.26
N GLU A 357 2.29 -12.08 25.61
CA GLU A 357 2.89 -13.25 26.26
C GLU A 357 4.39 -13.06 26.56
N ALA A 358 4.96 -11.91 26.18
CA ALA A 358 6.35 -11.53 26.43
C ALA A 358 6.50 -10.07 26.89
N THR A 359 7.27 -9.26 26.16
CA THR A 359 7.61 -7.88 26.52
C THR A 359 6.96 -6.89 25.55
N LEU A 360 6.25 -5.90 26.09
CA LEU A 360 5.77 -4.73 25.34
C LEU A 360 6.42 -3.46 25.88
N GLN A 361 7.07 -2.69 25.02
CA GLN A 361 7.70 -1.41 25.35
C GLN A 361 6.92 -0.28 24.68
N VAL A 362 6.07 0.43 25.42
CA VAL A 362 5.40 1.65 24.96
C VAL A 362 6.16 2.84 25.51
N LEU A 363 6.90 3.51 24.63
CA LEU A 363 7.90 4.51 24.99
C LEU A 363 7.47 5.91 24.56
N GLY A 364 6.24 6.32 24.87
CA GLY A 364 5.75 7.65 24.53
C GLY A 364 6.51 8.76 25.27
N THR A 365 6.22 10.01 24.91
CA THR A 365 6.70 11.20 25.65
C THR A 365 5.56 12.18 25.88
N ALA A 366 5.75 13.15 26.78
CA ALA A 366 4.75 14.19 27.04
C ALA A 366 4.37 14.99 25.79
N GLN A 367 5.32 15.21 24.88
CA GLN A 367 5.10 15.92 23.63
C GLN A 367 4.50 15.03 22.55
N ASN A 368 4.95 13.77 22.50
CA ASN A 368 4.60 12.79 21.49
C ASN A 368 4.15 11.49 22.18
N PRO A 369 2.93 11.43 22.71
CA PRO A 369 2.40 10.22 23.31
C PRO A 369 2.16 9.12 22.26
N VAL A 370 2.05 7.88 22.72
CA VAL A 370 1.53 6.76 21.92
C VAL A 370 0.03 6.66 22.13
N TYR A 371 -0.73 6.31 21.09
CA TYR A 371 -2.19 6.17 21.19
C TYR A 371 -2.64 4.75 20.86
N PHE A 372 -3.45 4.14 21.71
CA PHE A 372 -4.22 2.93 21.42
C PHE A 372 -5.71 3.28 21.41
N THR A 373 -6.39 3.10 20.27
CA THR A 373 -7.79 3.51 20.11
C THR A 373 -8.54 2.66 19.07
N SER A 374 -9.82 2.90 18.89
CA SER A 374 -10.62 2.24 17.83
C SER A 374 -10.23 2.74 16.44
N TYR A 375 -10.34 1.86 15.43
CA TYR A 375 -10.25 2.22 14.02
C TYR A 375 -11.25 3.31 13.58
N ARG A 376 -12.35 3.50 14.32
CA ARG A 376 -13.37 4.56 14.14
C ARG A 376 -13.05 5.89 14.86
N ASP A 377 -11.88 6.02 15.50
CA ASP A 377 -11.52 7.25 16.24
C ASP A 377 -10.85 8.28 15.33
N ASP A 378 -11.65 9.13 14.69
CA ASP A 378 -11.12 10.15 13.77
C ASP A 378 -10.31 11.25 14.45
N LEU A 379 -10.46 11.42 15.76
CA LEU A 379 -9.72 12.45 16.48
C LEU A 379 -8.22 12.14 16.51
N ILE A 380 -7.87 10.87 16.48
CA ILE A 380 -6.50 10.38 16.58
C ILE A 380 -6.12 9.74 15.26
N GLY A 381 -5.14 10.27 14.54
CA GLY A 381 -4.68 9.67 13.27
C GLY A 381 -5.65 9.84 12.08
N GLY A 382 -6.73 10.62 12.23
CA GLY A 382 -7.69 10.92 11.16
C GLY A 382 -8.65 9.76 10.83
N ASP A 383 -9.44 9.95 9.78
CA ASP A 383 -10.38 8.95 9.24
C ASP A 383 -9.60 7.80 8.59
N THR A 384 -9.35 6.77 9.39
CA THR A 384 -8.51 5.62 9.01
C THR A 384 -9.30 4.62 8.16
N ASN A 385 -10.61 4.52 8.34
CA ASN A 385 -11.49 3.58 7.65
C ASN A 385 -12.30 4.19 6.51
N ASN A 386 -12.03 5.45 6.16
CA ASN A 386 -12.67 6.23 5.10
C ASN A 386 -14.22 6.18 5.14
N ASP A 387 -14.80 6.12 6.34
CA ASP A 387 -16.26 6.10 6.52
C ASP A 387 -16.86 7.49 6.72
N GLY A 388 -16.03 8.53 6.64
CA GLY A 388 -16.39 9.91 6.95
C GLY A 388 -16.18 10.19 8.43
N SER A 389 -16.96 11.12 9.00
CA SER A 389 -16.81 11.43 10.42
C SER A 389 -17.50 10.38 11.28
N SER A 390 -16.73 9.67 12.09
CA SER A 390 -17.19 8.67 13.05
C SER A 390 -16.68 8.95 14.48
N THR A 391 -17.32 8.33 15.47
CA THR A 391 -16.94 8.43 16.88
C THR A 391 -17.18 7.08 17.55
N PRO A 392 -16.16 6.47 18.18
CA PRO A 392 -16.31 5.15 18.78
C PRO A 392 -17.20 5.15 20.03
N VAL A 393 -17.63 3.95 20.40
CA VAL A 393 -18.29 3.68 21.70
C VAL A 393 -17.30 3.09 22.70
N TRP A 394 -17.70 2.95 23.97
CA TRP A 394 -16.90 2.23 24.95
C TRP A 394 -16.77 0.75 24.58
N GLY A 395 -15.56 0.20 24.63
CA GLY A 395 -15.30 -1.19 24.30
C GLY A 395 -15.51 -1.52 22.82
N ASP A 396 -15.24 -0.56 21.94
CA ASP A 396 -15.33 -0.73 20.48
C ASP A 396 -14.18 -1.60 19.94
N TRP A 397 -13.13 -1.82 20.73
CA TRP A 397 -12.08 -2.82 20.52
C TRP A 397 -11.76 -3.53 21.83
N GLY A 398 -11.15 -4.72 21.73
CA GLY A 398 -10.97 -5.65 22.83
C GLY A 398 -10.09 -5.11 23.97
N ARG A 399 -8.81 -5.46 23.99
CA ARG A 399 -7.90 -5.09 25.11
C ARG A 399 -6.43 -5.29 24.78
N VAL A 400 -5.57 -4.66 25.57
CA VAL A 400 -4.18 -5.08 25.75
C VAL A 400 -4.12 -5.99 26.97
N GLN A 401 -3.83 -7.27 26.77
CA GLN A 401 -3.77 -8.26 27.84
C GLN A 401 -2.34 -8.72 28.08
N PHE A 402 -1.82 -8.46 29.28
CA PHE A 402 -0.61 -9.08 29.79
C PHE A 402 -0.96 -10.41 30.44
N SER A 403 -0.56 -11.51 29.81
CA SER A 403 -0.81 -12.86 30.33
C SER A 403 0.10 -13.19 31.51
N ASN A 404 -0.23 -14.25 32.24
CA ASN A 404 0.63 -14.73 33.33
C ASN A 404 2.03 -15.21 32.87
N THR A 405 2.26 -15.37 31.57
CA THR A 405 3.57 -15.72 30.99
C THR A 405 4.37 -14.51 30.52
N SER A 406 3.79 -13.30 30.49
CA SER A 406 4.49 -12.08 30.10
C SER A 406 5.68 -11.76 31.02
N THR A 407 6.60 -10.90 30.58
CA THR A 407 7.71 -10.46 31.41
C THR A 407 7.29 -9.28 32.30
N ASP A 408 8.02 -9.07 33.40
CA ASP A 408 7.90 -7.85 34.22
C ASP A 408 8.70 -6.67 33.61
N ASP A 409 9.37 -6.89 32.47
CA ASP A 409 10.21 -5.90 31.79
C ASP A 409 9.40 -4.90 30.96
N SER A 410 8.10 -5.15 30.77
CA SER A 410 7.23 -4.28 29.97
C SER A 410 7.11 -2.87 30.57
N ILE A 411 7.18 -1.85 29.72
CA ILE A 411 7.08 -0.44 30.10
C ILE A 411 5.88 0.18 29.41
N ILE A 412 5.05 0.90 30.19
CA ILE A 412 3.95 1.70 29.68
C ILE A 412 4.12 3.14 30.19
N GLU A 413 4.59 4.02 29.32
CA GLU A 413 4.79 5.43 29.63
C GLU A 413 4.22 6.34 28.52
N TYR A 414 3.52 7.40 28.91
CA TYR A 414 2.86 8.35 27.98
C TYR A 414 2.01 7.65 26.90
N LEU A 415 1.26 6.65 27.32
CA LEU A 415 0.24 5.98 26.51
C LEU A 415 -1.12 6.66 26.74
N GLU A 416 -1.84 6.97 25.67
CA GLU A 416 -3.26 7.29 25.72
C GLU A 416 -4.08 6.11 25.20
N VAL A 417 -4.90 5.52 26.07
CA VAL A 417 -5.80 4.40 25.73
C VAL A 417 -7.24 4.89 25.69
N ARG A 418 -7.92 4.65 24.56
CA ARG A 418 -9.30 5.10 24.36
C ARG A 418 -10.20 4.01 23.84
N TYR A 419 -11.46 4.00 24.25
CA TYR A 419 -12.52 3.15 23.70
C TYR A 419 -12.28 1.64 23.76
N GLY A 420 -11.30 1.17 24.55
CA GLY A 420 -11.00 -0.25 24.73
C GLY A 420 -11.78 -0.88 25.88
N GLY A 421 -11.64 -2.20 26.02
CA GLY A 421 -12.32 -3.04 27.00
C GLY A 421 -13.51 -3.76 26.36
N GLU A 422 -14.27 -4.50 27.15
CA GLU A 422 -15.40 -5.28 26.62
C GLU A 422 -16.58 -5.24 27.59
N ASP A 423 -17.78 -4.88 27.10
CA ASP A 423 -18.97 -4.77 27.96
C ASP A 423 -19.46 -6.14 28.45
N TYR A 424 -19.47 -7.14 27.56
CA TYR A 424 -20.06 -8.43 27.87
C TYR A 424 -19.36 -9.17 29.01
N TYR A 425 -18.02 -9.17 29.03
CA TYR A 425 -17.22 -9.78 30.11
C TYR A 425 -16.69 -8.77 31.13
N TYR A 426 -17.04 -7.49 30.98
CA TYR A 426 -16.59 -6.40 31.83
C TYR A 426 -15.06 -6.20 31.83
N TYR A 427 -14.38 -6.41 30.72
CA TYR A 427 -12.92 -6.31 30.67
C TYR A 427 -12.40 -4.88 30.62
N GLY A 428 -11.21 -4.67 31.20
CA GLY A 428 -10.44 -3.44 31.07
C GLY A 428 -9.66 -3.34 29.78
N ALA A 429 -9.47 -2.10 29.31
CA ALA A 429 -8.66 -1.82 28.13
C ALA A 429 -7.21 -2.27 28.31
N ILE A 430 -6.67 -2.15 29.54
CA ILE A 430 -5.44 -2.83 29.96
C ILE A 430 -5.81 -3.90 30.98
N ARG A 431 -5.46 -5.15 30.70
CA ARG A 431 -5.76 -6.30 31.56
C ARG A 431 -4.50 -7.01 31.99
N LEU A 432 -4.32 -7.19 33.30
CA LEU A 432 -3.13 -7.77 33.91
C LEU A 432 -3.49 -9.07 34.63
N ASP A 433 -3.00 -10.20 34.12
CA ASP A 433 -3.22 -11.52 34.72
C ASP A 433 -2.01 -11.95 35.56
N GLY A 434 -2.03 -11.65 36.87
CA GLY A 434 -0.95 -11.98 37.79
C GLY A 434 0.34 -11.19 37.57
N LYS A 435 0.30 -10.10 36.78
CA LYS A 435 1.45 -9.26 36.43
C LYS A 435 1.38 -7.89 37.08
N SER A 436 2.54 -7.39 37.52
CA SER A 436 2.64 -6.16 38.32
C SER A 436 3.58 -5.16 37.64
N LEU A 437 3.16 -4.63 36.50
CA LEU A 437 3.91 -3.61 35.77
C LEU A 437 3.69 -2.20 36.33
N THR A 438 4.59 -1.29 35.94
CA THR A 438 4.45 0.14 36.18
C THR A 438 3.79 0.80 34.97
N ILE A 439 2.71 1.54 35.23
CA ILE A 439 2.01 2.38 34.25
C ILE A 439 2.15 3.82 34.73
N ALA A 440 2.84 4.66 33.95
CA ALA A 440 3.15 6.02 34.37
C ALA A 440 2.78 7.06 33.30
N ASN A 441 2.45 8.26 33.75
CA ASN A 441 2.28 9.44 32.89
C ASN A 441 1.31 9.20 31.71
N SER A 442 0.29 8.37 31.91
CA SER A 442 -0.57 7.84 30.83
C SER A 442 -2.01 8.35 30.99
N THR A 443 -2.78 8.33 29.90
CA THR A 443 -4.17 8.77 29.89
C THR A 443 -5.10 7.62 29.52
N PHE A 444 -6.14 7.40 30.31
CA PHE A 444 -7.19 6.42 30.06
C PHE A 444 -8.49 7.18 29.89
N LYS A 445 -9.11 7.08 28.71
CA LYS A 445 -10.26 7.91 28.36
C LYS A 445 -11.33 7.11 27.64
N ASN A 446 -12.58 7.22 28.06
CA ASN A 446 -13.70 6.60 27.36
C ASN A 446 -13.54 5.08 27.12
N ASN A 447 -12.83 4.37 28.01
CA ASN A 447 -12.74 2.90 27.98
C ASN A 447 -13.92 2.29 28.74
N TYR A 448 -14.25 1.02 28.48
CA TYR A 448 -15.23 0.29 29.28
C TYR A 448 -14.82 0.27 30.77
N ARG A 449 -13.66 -0.34 31.05
CA ARG A 449 -12.84 -0.13 32.24
C ARG A 449 -11.46 0.37 31.81
N GLY A 450 -10.79 1.15 32.65
CA GLY A 450 -9.43 1.63 32.37
C GLY A 450 -8.40 0.51 32.49
N VAL A 451 -8.05 0.16 33.73
CA VAL A 451 -7.09 -0.91 34.06
C VAL A 451 -7.76 -1.98 34.92
N GLU A 452 -7.58 -3.25 34.56
CA GLU A 452 -8.07 -4.41 35.29
C GLU A 452 -6.89 -5.27 35.77
N ALA A 453 -6.85 -5.55 37.07
CA ALA A 453 -5.85 -6.41 37.70
C ALA A 453 -6.50 -7.67 38.28
N LEU A 454 -5.96 -8.83 37.88
CA LEU A 454 -6.45 -10.17 38.22
C LEU A 454 -5.36 -11.00 38.89
N ALA A 455 -5.75 -12.10 39.52
CA ALA A 455 -4.84 -13.13 40.02
C ALA A 455 -3.69 -12.59 40.89
N ASN A 456 -3.98 -11.66 41.81
CA ASN A 456 -3.01 -10.97 42.67
C ASN A 456 -1.99 -10.08 41.93
N ALA A 457 -2.32 -9.62 40.73
CA ALA A 457 -1.63 -8.51 40.09
C ALA A 457 -1.66 -7.27 41.00
N ALA A 458 -0.52 -6.62 41.18
CA ALA A 458 -0.34 -5.42 42.00
C ALA A 458 0.39 -4.31 41.20
N PRO A 459 -0.17 -3.83 40.08
CA PRO A 459 0.46 -2.79 39.29
C PRO A 459 0.69 -1.51 40.11
N THR A 460 1.69 -0.74 39.70
CA THR A 460 1.90 0.63 40.16
C THR A 460 1.44 1.59 39.07
N ILE A 461 0.42 2.39 39.35
CA ILE A 461 -0.17 3.35 38.40
C ILE A 461 0.04 4.75 38.96
N ARG A 462 0.81 5.62 38.29
CA ARG A 462 1.11 6.97 38.82
C ARG A 462 1.09 8.05 37.76
N ASN A 463 0.80 9.27 38.20
CA ASN A 463 0.81 10.48 37.38
C ASN A 463 -0.05 10.33 36.11
N SER A 464 -1.06 9.47 36.17
CA SER A 464 -1.93 9.14 35.05
C SER A 464 -3.27 9.84 35.21
N ASN A 465 -3.99 9.97 34.10
CA ASN A 465 -5.26 10.67 33.98
C ASN A 465 -6.37 9.66 33.61
N PHE A 466 -7.44 9.60 34.39
CA PHE A 466 -8.61 8.73 34.12
C PHE A 466 -9.86 9.59 33.91
N SER A 467 -10.63 9.31 32.85
CA SER A 467 -11.88 10.03 32.57
C SER A 467 -12.85 9.28 31.66
N GLY A 468 -14.15 9.42 31.94
CA GLY A 468 -15.22 9.02 31.04
C GLY A 468 -15.40 7.52 30.89
N HIS A 469 -14.99 6.71 31.87
CA HIS A 469 -15.16 5.25 31.77
C HIS A 469 -16.62 4.85 31.99
N GLN A 470 -17.06 3.77 31.32
CA GLN A 470 -18.42 3.26 31.50
C GLN A 470 -18.59 2.52 32.85
N ASN A 471 -17.50 1.95 33.37
CA ASN A 471 -17.49 1.17 34.59
C ASN A 471 -16.39 1.70 35.56
N PHE A 472 -15.42 0.87 35.95
CA PHE A 472 -14.32 1.28 36.83
C PHE A 472 -13.12 1.84 36.03
N ALA A 473 -12.53 2.93 36.50
CA ALA A 473 -11.22 3.40 36.04
C ALA A 473 -10.12 2.38 36.38
N VAL A 474 -10.14 1.85 37.61
CA VAL A 474 -9.25 0.78 38.06
C VAL A 474 -10.08 -0.27 38.79
N TYR A 475 -10.00 -1.52 38.31
CA TYR A 475 -10.66 -2.68 38.91
C TYR A 475 -9.63 -3.68 39.43
N ASN A 476 -9.81 -4.12 40.67
CA ASN A 476 -9.01 -5.11 41.36
C ASN A 476 -9.89 -6.31 41.75
N ASP A 477 -9.66 -7.46 41.14
CA ASP A 477 -10.42 -8.68 41.43
C ASP A 477 -9.94 -9.39 42.71
N THR A 478 -8.79 -8.97 43.24
CA THR A 478 -8.21 -9.49 44.48
C THR A 478 -7.92 -8.37 45.48
N PRO A 479 -8.94 -7.74 46.10
CA PRO A 479 -8.77 -6.54 46.95
C PRO A 479 -7.81 -6.67 48.14
N ALA A 480 -7.46 -7.90 48.54
CA ALA A 480 -6.45 -8.15 49.57
C ALA A 480 -5.02 -7.81 49.11
N THR A 481 -4.78 -7.82 47.80
CA THR A 481 -3.53 -7.39 47.17
C THR A 481 -3.73 -5.96 46.67
N ILE A 482 -3.07 -5.00 47.32
CA ILE A 482 -3.32 -3.58 47.06
C ILE A 482 -2.65 -3.12 45.74
N ILE A 483 -3.43 -2.43 44.90
CA ILE A 483 -2.93 -1.69 43.75
C ILE A 483 -2.48 -0.30 44.21
N ASP A 484 -1.26 0.10 43.88
CA ASP A 484 -0.77 1.45 44.15
C ASP A 484 -1.19 2.40 43.02
N ALA A 485 -2.27 3.15 43.22
CA ALA A 485 -2.84 4.10 42.26
C ALA A 485 -2.79 5.55 42.78
N ARG A 486 -1.77 5.88 43.58
CA ARG A 486 -1.58 7.21 44.16
C ARG A 486 -1.06 8.21 43.14
N ASN A 487 -1.32 9.49 43.37
CA ASN A 487 -0.91 10.60 42.49
C ASN A 487 -1.52 10.57 41.08
N ASN A 488 -2.67 9.93 40.90
CA ASN A 488 -3.44 9.98 39.65
C ASN A 488 -4.53 11.05 39.72
N TRP A 489 -4.91 11.55 38.55
CA TRP A 489 -6.12 12.35 38.33
C TRP A 489 -7.28 11.44 37.96
N TRP A 490 -8.44 11.68 38.56
CA TRP A 490 -9.62 10.82 38.42
C TRP A 490 -10.80 11.55 37.78
N GLY A 491 -10.55 12.60 37.00
CA GLY A 491 -11.61 13.41 36.38
C GLY A 491 -12.28 14.43 37.30
N SER A 492 -11.90 14.49 38.59
CA SER A 492 -12.43 15.47 39.55
C SER A 492 -11.44 15.81 40.67
N PRO A 493 -11.37 17.08 41.15
CA PRO A 493 -10.51 17.47 42.28
C PRO A 493 -10.86 16.77 43.59
N SER A 494 -12.10 16.27 43.68
CA SER A 494 -12.59 15.49 44.83
C SER A 494 -12.09 14.04 44.86
N GLY A 495 -11.33 13.62 43.84
CA GLY A 495 -10.79 12.26 43.72
C GLY A 495 -11.81 11.26 43.19
N PRO A 496 -11.44 9.97 43.15
CA PRO A 496 -12.28 8.93 42.59
C PRO A 496 -13.47 8.64 43.50
N PHE A 497 -14.57 8.18 42.93
CA PHE A 497 -15.69 7.66 43.70
C PHE A 497 -15.35 6.28 44.27
N HIS A 498 -15.51 6.13 45.59
CA HIS A 498 -15.44 4.82 46.27
C HIS A 498 -16.48 4.78 47.39
N ALA A 499 -17.36 3.77 47.37
CA ALA A 499 -18.58 3.74 48.19
C ALA A 499 -18.36 3.93 49.71
N THR A 500 -17.25 3.41 50.25
CA THR A 500 -16.90 3.51 51.67
C THR A 500 -15.73 4.45 51.98
N ALA A 501 -14.67 4.42 51.15
CA ALA A 501 -13.44 5.18 51.39
C ALA A 501 -13.48 6.63 50.89
N ASN A 502 -14.28 6.95 49.86
CA ASN A 502 -14.49 8.31 49.35
C ASN A 502 -15.91 8.50 48.76
N PRO A 503 -16.97 8.41 49.59
CA PRO A 503 -18.35 8.42 49.10
C PRO A 503 -18.80 9.76 48.48
N SER A 504 -18.04 10.84 48.70
CA SER A 504 -18.28 12.16 48.11
C SER A 504 -17.42 12.46 46.88
N GLY A 505 -16.54 11.53 46.48
CA GLY A 505 -15.75 11.66 45.27
C GLY A 505 -16.65 11.74 44.03
N GLN A 506 -16.40 12.72 43.18
CA GLN A 506 -17.14 12.95 41.93
C GLN A 506 -16.34 12.51 40.69
N GLY A 507 -15.14 11.97 40.90
CA GLY A 507 -14.32 11.40 39.83
C GLY A 507 -14.77 10.00 39.43
N GLU A 508 -13.94 9.37 38.60
CA GLU A 508 -14.14 8.01 38.12
C GLU A 508 -14.29 7.00 39.27
N SER A 509 -15.07 5.95 39.04
CA SER A 509 -15.27 4.89 40.04
C SER A 509 -14.05 3.96 40.11
N ILE A 510 -13.74 3.48 41.31
CA ILE A 510 -12.71 2.46 41.56
C ILE A 510 -13.26 1.33 42.45
N SER A 511 -12.67 0.14 42.35
CA SER A 511 -13.03 -1.00 43.21
C SER A 511 -12.31 -0.96 44.58
N ASP A 512 -12.68 -1.87 45.48
CA ASP A 512 -11.92 -2.14 46.70
C ASP A 512 -10.47 -2.55 46.37
N GLY A 513 -9.54 -2.30 47.30
CA GLY A 513 -8.13 -2.70 47.15
C GLY A 513 -7.29 -1.81 46.22
N VAL A 514 -7.78 -0.62 45.89
CA VAL A 514 -7.05 0.42 45.14
C VAL A 514 -6.62 1.52 46.12
N ASP A 515 -5.31 1.74 46.28
CA ASP A 515 -4.78 2.88 47.04
C ASP A 515 -4.75 4.12 46.15
N PHE A 516 -5.75 4.98 46.31
CA PHE A 516 -5.90 6.24 45.59
C PHE A 516 -5.46 7.45 46.42
N SER A 517 -4.74 7.24 47.53
CA SER A 517 -4.30 8.35 48.39
C SER A 517 -3.42 9.35 47.63
N ASN A 518 -3.42 10.62 48.07
CA ASN A 518 -2.72 11.71 47.39
C ASN A 518 -3.11 11.84 45.91
N TRP A 519 -4.38 11.66 45.57
CA TRP A 519 -4.86 11.93 44.21
C TRP A 519 -4.58 13.38 43.81
N SER A 520 -4.39 13.61 42.52
CA SER A 520 -4.17 14.96 41.99
C SER A 520 -5.47 15.77 42.00
N SER A 521 -5.36 17.07 42.27
CA SER A 521 -6.51 17.99 42.23
C SER A 521 -6.70 18.66 40.88
N VAL A 522 -5.79 18.42 39.94
CA VAL A 522 -5.81 18.86 38.55
C VAL A 522 -5.36 17.72 37.65
N GLU A 523 -5.69 17.79 36.36
CA GLU A 523 -5.15 16.87 35.37
C GLU A 523 -3.62 16.96 35.35
N ASN A 524 -2.97 15.79 35.32
CA ASN A 524 -1.51 15.63 35.44
C ASN A 524 -0.78 15.91 34.12
#